data_AF-A0A606NRK8-F1
#
_entry.id   AF-A0A606NRK8-F1
#
_cell.length_a   1.000
_cell.length_b   1.000
_cell.length_c   1.000
_cell.angle_alpha   90.00
_cell.angle_beta   90.00
_cell.angle_gamma   90.00
#
_symmetry.space_group_name_H-M   'P 1'
#
loop_
_entity.id
_entity.type
_entity.pdbx_description
1 polymer ?
#
loop_
_entity_poly.entity_id
_entity_poly.type
_entity_poly.pdbx_seq_one_letter_code
_entity_poly.pdbx_strand_id
1 'polypeptide(L)' 'MIRIEILFDRQSTKNLKSGTLQALQNEIEQRLKPHYPEIWLRIDQGSAPSVSVTGSPQRQG' A
#
# COMPACT_ATOMS: atom_id res chain seq x y z
N MET A 1 -11.22 -1.59 -10.21
CA MET A 1 -9.89 -1.16 -9.74
C MET A 1 -9.91 -0.84 -8.26
N ILE A 2 -9.00 -1.45 -7.49
CA ILE A 2 -8.75 -1.10 -6.08
C ILE A 2 -7.55 -0.17 -6.00
N ARG A 3 -7.63 0.85 -5.16
CA ARG A 3 -6.55 1.80 -4.89
C ARG A 3 -6.25 1.80 -3.39
N ILE A 4 -5.00 1.45 -3.05
CA ILE A 4 -4.50 1.41 -1.68
C ILE A 4 -3.38 2.44 -1.54
N GLU A 5 -3.47 3.26 -0.50
CA GLU A 5 -2.46 4.21 -0.13
C GLU A 5 -2.09 4.02 1.34
N ILE A 6 -0.80 3.84 1.62
CA ILE A 6 -0.27 3.67 2.96
C ILE A 6 0.77 4.78 3.17
N LEU A 7 0.53 5.62 4.16
CA LEU A 7 1.47 6.64 4.59
C LEU A 7 2.07 6.25 5.93
N PHE A 8 3.39 6.32 5.99
CA PHE A 8 4.14 6.28 7.23
C PHE A 8 4.60 7.68 7.60
N ASP A 9 4.61 8.03 8.88
CA ASP A 9 5.28 9.25 9.29
C ASP A 9 6.82 9.08 9.20
N ARG A 10 7.52 10.21 9.17
CA ARG A 10 8.99 10.24 9.06
C ARG A 10 9.69 9.61 10.27
N GLN A 11 9.10 9.69 11.45
CA GLN A 11 9.72 9.16 12.67
C GLN A 11 9.71 7.63 12.66
N SER A 12 8.60 7.03 12.22
CA SER A 12 8.45 5.58 12.04
C SER A 12 9.40 4.99 10.98
N THR A 13 9.78 5.79 9.98
CA THR A 13 10.65 5.34 8.88
C THR A 13 12.12 5.67 9.06
N LYS A 14 12.48 6.45 10.09
CA LYS A 14 13.82 7.00 10.33
C LYS A 14 14.94 5.95 10.37
N ASN A 15 14.64 4.78 10.93
CA ASN A 15 15.62 3.71 11.13
C ASN A 15 15.44 2.54 10.16
N LEU A 16 14.57 2.69 9.16
CA LEU A 16 14.40 1.66 8.14
C LEU A 16 15.61 1.66 7.20
N LYS A 17 15.98 0.46 6.76
CA LYS A 17 17.00 0.33 5.73
C LYS A 17 16.47 0.94 4.43
N SER A 18 17.38 1.47 3.61
CA SER A 18 17.03 1.88 2.26
C SER A 18 16.36 0.72 1.52
N GLY A 19 15.26 0.99 0.83
CA GLY A 19 14.49 -0.01 0.09
C GLY A 19 13.48 -0.81 0.93
N THR A 20 13.39 -0.64 2.26
CA THR A 20 12.38 -1.35 3.07
C THR A 20 10.96 -1.06 2.62
N LEU A 21 10.61 0.21 2.35
CA LEU A 21 9.25 0.57 1.88
C LEU A 21 8.95 0.01 0.48
N GLN A 22 9.95 -0.02 -0.41
CA GLN A 22 9.81 -0.64 -1.73
C GLN A 22 9.59 -2.15 -1.62
N ALA A 23 10.35 -2.83 -0.75
CA ALA A 23 10.18 -4.26 -0.52
C ALA A 23 8.79 -4.58 0.04
N LEU A 24 8.29 -3.75 0.97
CA LEU A 24 6.93 -3.86 1.50
C LEU A 24 5.88 -3.66 0.40
N GLN A 25 6.06 -2.65 -0.45
CA GLN A 25 5.15 -2.40 -1.57
C GLN A 25 5.08 -3.61 -2.51
N ASN A 26 6.24 -4.18 -2.87
CA ASN A 26 6.31 -5.35 -3.73
C ASN A 26 5.62 -6.57 -3.11
N GLU A 27 5.83 -6.82 -1.80
CA GLU A 27 5.21 -7.93 -1.08
C GLU A 27 3.68 -7.81 -1.06
N ILE A 28 3.16 -6.61 -0.77
CA ILE A 28 1.71 -6.37 -0.75
C ILE A 28 1.13 -6.49 -2.15
N GLU A 29 1.79 -5.94 -3.18
CA GLU A 29 1.33 -6.09 -4.57
C GLU A 29 1.28 -7.57 -4.96
N GLN A 30 2.34 -8.35 -4.69
CA GLN A 30 2.38 -9.78 -5.01
C GLN A 30 1.25 -10.58 -4.34
N ARG A 31 0.90 -10.25 -3.09
CA ARG A 31 -0.20 -10.92 -2.38
C ARG A 31 -1.57 -10.52 -2.89
N LEU A 32 -1.76 -9.27 -3.33
CA LEU A 32 -3.07 -8.76 -3.72
C LEU A 32 -3.39 -8.96 -5.21
N LYS A 33 -2.38 -8.98 -6.08
CA LYS A 33 -2.54 -9.10 -7.54
C LYS A 33 -3.33 -10.35 -7.99
N PRO A 34 -3.23 -11.53 -7.35
CA PRO A 34 -4.07 -12.69 -7.69
C PRO A 34 -5.56 -12.46 -7.45
N HIS A 35 -5.93 -11.63 -6.47
CA HIS A 35 -7.32 -11.35 -6.10
C HIS A 35 -7.84 -10.07 -6.77
N TYR A 36 -6.95 -9.12 -7.02
CA TYR A 36 -7.24 -7.80 -7.57
C TYR A 36 -6.22 -7.49 -8.69
N PRO A 37 -6.47 -7.98 -9.92
CA PRO A 37 -5.54 -7.81 -11.05
C PRO A 37 -5.30 -6.34 -11.38
N GLU A 38 -6.33 -5.51 -11.20
CA GLU A 38 -6.28 -4.05 -11.36
C GLU A 38 -6.19 -3.37 -9.99
N ILE A 39 -5.01 -3.45 -9.38
CA ILE A 39 -4.66 -2.77 -8.13
C ILE A 39 -3.65 -1.65 -8.37
N TRP A 40 -3.87 -0.51 -7.71
CA TRP A 40 -2.86 0.53 -7.55
C TRP A 40 -2.47 0.62 -6.07
N LEU A 41 -1.18 0.51 -5.80
CA LEU A 41 -0.63 0.55 -4.45
C LEU A 41 0.46 1.63 -4.38
N ARG A 42 0.36 2.50 -3.37
CA ARG A 42 1.42 3.44 -3.00
C ARG A 42 1.75 3.29 -1.54
N ILE A 43 3.05 3.15 -1.24
CA ILE A 43 3.59 3.23 0.11
C ILE A 43 4.60 4.36 0.16
N ASP A 44 4.38 5.33 1.04
CA ASP A 44 5.20 6.54 1.07
C ASP A 44 5.25 7.17 2.46
N GLN A 45 6.01 8.26 2.58
CA GLN A 45 6.03 9.10 3.76
C GLN A 45 4.96 10.19 3.70
N GLY A 46 4.29 10.43 4.83
CA GLY A 46 3.30 11.49 5.01
C GLY A 46 3.56 12.32 6.27
N SER A 47 2.73 13.35 6.46
CA SER A 47 2.73 14.17 7.69
C SER A 47 2.17 13.40 8.90
N ALA A 48 1.31 12.41 8.66
CA ALA A 48 0.72 11.53 9.65
C ALA A 48 0.59 10.10 9.07
N PRO A 49 0.62 9.05 9.92
CA PRO A 49 0.40 7.70 9.46
C PRO A 49 -1.06 7.50 9.02
N SER A 50 -1.28 6.85 7.88
CA SER A 50 -2.62 6.57 7.39
C SER A 50 -2.67 5.36 6.46
N VAL A 51 -3.86 4.76 6.37
CA VAL A 51 -4.19 3.75 5.37
C VAL A 51 -5.51 4.15 4.73
N SER A 52 -5.53 4.26 3.41
CA SER A 52 -6.73 4.54 2.63
C SER A 52 -6.93 3.44 1.60
N VAL A 53 -8.13 2.86 1.58
CA VAL A 53 -8.54 1.87 0.59
C VAL A 53 -9.77 2.42 -0.11
N THR A 54 -9.67 2.57 -1.42
CA THR A 54 -10.74 3.07 -2.27
C THR A 54 -10.93 2.16 -3.47
N GLY A 55 -12.13 2.16 -4.03
CA GLY A 55 -12.52 1.24 -5.09
C GLY A 55 -13.72 0.39 -4.68
N SER A 56 -14.53 0.06 -5.67
CA SER A 56 -15.76 -0.70 -5.44
C SER A 56 -15.41 -2.18 -5.30
N PRO A 57 -15.74 -2.86 -4.18
CA PRO A 57 -15.81 -4.30 -4.20
C PRO A 57 -16.92 -4.64 -5.19
N GLN A 58 -16.56 -5.28 -6.31
CA GLN A 58 -17.57 -5.89 -7.16
C GLN A 58 -18.22 -6.97 -6.30
N ARG A 59 -19.43 -6.70 -5.78
CA ARG A 59 -20.27 -7.72 -5.18
C ARG A 59 -20.53 -8.75 -6.27
N GLN A 60 -19.82 -9.86 -6.22
CA GLN A 60 -20.22 -11.08 -6.90
C GLN A 60 -21.04 -11.86 -5.87
N GLY A 61 -22.33 -12.04 -6.17
CA GLY A 61 -23.30 -12.78 -5.32
C GLY A 61 -24.31 -11.86 -4.66
#